data_AF-A0A7V8YVQ1-F1
#
_entry.id   AF-A0A7V8YVQ1-F1
#
_cell.length_a   1.000
_cell.length_b   1.000
_cell.length_c   1.000
_cell.angle_alpha   90.00
_cell.angle_beta   90.00
_cell.angle_gamma   90.00
#
_symmetry.space_group_name_H-M   'P 1'
#
loop_
_entity.id
_entity.type
_entity.pdbx_description
1 polymer ?
#
loop_
_entity_poly.entity_id
_entity_poly.type
_entity_poly.pdbx_seq_one_letter_code
_entity_poly.pdbx_strand_id
1 'polypeptide(L)'
;MHWVYGTSWGALYGILEESLHRPVASAVALTSAVMAFYYSVLPAMKLNEPPWKYPAATLAKDCANHLVYGLSVAAAYRALDGAFSYDSD
;
A
#
# COMPACT_ATOMS: atom_id res chain seq x y z
N MET A 1 6.82 -9.21 12.90
CA MET A 1 7.19 -8.77 11.53
C MET A 1 6.05 -8.10 10.77
N HIS A 2 4.81 -8.65 10.80
CA HIS A 2 3.67 -8.13 10.02
C HIS A 2 3.39 -6.62 10.23
N TRP A 3 3.34 -6.16 11.49
CA TRP A 3 3.09 -4.75 11.82
C TRP A 3 4.18 -3.81 11.30
N VAL A 4 5.46 -4.11 11.57
CA VAL A 4 6.59 -3.28 11.10
C VAL A 4 6.59 -3.19 9.56
N TYR A 5 6.36 -4.32 8.89
CA TYR A 5 6.22 -4.34 7.43
C TYR A 5 5.07 -3.43 6.97
N GLY A 6 3.86 -3.61 7.52
CA GLY A 6 2.70 -2.79 7.17
C GLY A 6 2.88 -1.30 7.48
N THR A 7 3.48 -0.94 8.60
CA THR A 7 3.71 0.47 8.96
C THR A 7 4.77 1.12 8.06
N SER A 8 5.81 0.37 7.65
CA SER A 8 6.89 0.92 6.81
C SER A 8 6.39 1.45 5.45
N TRP A 9 5.40 0.79 4.85
CA TRP A 9 4.74 1.25 3.63
C TRP A 9 3.94 2.54 3.82
N GLY A 10 3.33 2.75 5.00
CA GLY A 10 2.67 3.99 5.35
C GLY A 10 3.63 5.17 5.45
N ALA A 11 4.83 4.96 6.02
CA ALA A 11 5.87 5.97 6.05
C ALA A 11 6.36 6.34 4.64
N LEU A 12 6.55 5.34 3.77
CA LEU A 12 6.89 5.57 2.36
C LEU A 12 5.80 6.36 1.62
N TYR A 13 4.53 6.07 1.89
CA TYR A 13 3.42 6.85 1.33
C TYR A 13 3.47 8.32 1.76
N GLY A 14 3.68 8.59 3.05
CA GLY A 14 3.80 9.96 3.55
C GLY A 14 4.94 10.72 2.88
N ILE A 15 6.13 10.12 2.76
CA ILE A 15 7.26 10.73 2.04
C ILE A 15 6.89 11.04 0.59
N LEU A 16 6.25 10.09 -0.09
CA LEU A 16 5.87 10.24 -1.49
C LEU A 16 4.83 11.35 -1.69
N GLU A 17 3.81 11.39 -0.84
CA GLU A 17 2.75 12.38 -0.93
C GLU A 17 3.24 13.79 -0.62
N GLU A 18 4.06 13.96 0.42
CA GLU A 18 4.73 15.24 0.73
C GLU A 18 5.68 15.70 -0.39
N SER A 19 6.30 14.76 -1.10
CA SER A 19 7.21 15.10 -2.21
C SER A 19 6.45 15.51 -3.46
N LEU A 20 5.33 14.85 -3.76
CA LEU A 20 4.64 14.96 -5.05
C LEU A 20 3.36 15.80 -5.01
N HIS A 21 2.71 15.91 -3.86
CA HIS A 21 1.40 16.56 -3.67
C HIS A 21 0.34 16.05 -4.66
N ARG A 22 0.30 14.73 -4.89
CA ARG A 22 -0.56 14.08 -5.88
C ARG A 22 -1.24 12.86 -5.25
N PRO A 23 -2.33 13.05 -4.49
CA PRO A 23 -2.86 12.01 -3.59
C PRO A 23 -3.28 10.75 -4.33
N VAL A 24 -3.89 10.90 -5.51
CA VAL A 24 -4.28 9.77 -6.35
C VAL A 24 -3.06 9.03 -6.89
N ALA A 25 -2.05 9.76 -7.36
CA ALA A 25 -0.85 9.14 -7.92
C ALA A 25 -0.06 8.40 -6.83
N SER A 26 0.09 9.00 -5.65
CA SER A 26 0.77 8.39 -4.50
C SER A 26 0.05 7.14 -4.01
N ALA A 27 -1.29 7.15 -3.97
CA ALA A 27 -2.08 6.00 -3.52
C ALA A 27 -2.01 4.84 -4.53
N VAL A 28 -2.08 5.15 -5.82
CA VAL A 28 -1.87 4.16 -6.89
C VAL A 28 -0.45 3.59 -6.82
N ALA A 29 0.57 4.45 -6.70
CA ALA A 29 1.96 4.02 -6.62
C ALA A 29 2.20 3.08 -5.43
N LEU A 30 1.70 3.43 -4.24
CA LEU A 30 1.80 2.58 -3.06
C LEU A 30 1.14 1.22 -3.28
N THR A 31 -0.13 1.23 -3.70
CA THR A 31 -0.91 -0.02 -3.88
C THR A 31 -0.25 -0.93 -4.91
N SER A 32 0.21 -0.37 -6.03
CA SER A 32 0.95 -1.11 -7.05
C SER A 32 2.30 -1.65 -6.53
N ALA A 33 3.03 -0.88 -5.73
CA ALA A 33 4.31 -1.31 -5.17
C ALA A 33 4.16 -2.50 -4.22
N VAL A 34 3.18 -2.46 -3.30
CA VAL A 34 2.93 -3.58 -2.37
C VAL A 34 2.51 -4.82 -3.14
N MET A 35 1.65 -4.67 -4.15
CA MET A 35 1.21 -5.77 -5.01
C MET A 35 2.39 -6.41 -5.77
N ALA A 36 3.22 -5.57 -6.40
CA ALA A 36 4.38 -6.03 -7.15
C ALA A 36 5.38 -6.75 -6.23
N PHE A 37 5.60 -6.23 -5.02
CA PHE A 37 6.47 -6.86 -4.02
C PHE A 37 5.95 -8.25 -3.63
N TYR A 38 4.66 -8.39 -3.34
CA TYR A 38 4.02 -9.65 -2.98
C TYR A 38 4.20 -10.73 -4.08
N TYR A 39 3.96 -10.36 -5.34
CA TYR A 39 4.04 -11.30 -6.47
C TYR A 39 5.45 -11.50 -7.04
N SER A 40 6.46 -10.77 -6.58
CA SER A 40 7.85 -10.97 -7.01
C SER A 40 8.70 -11.65 -5.93
N VAL A 41 8.70 -11.09 -4.72
CA VAL A 41 9.61 -11.50 -3.65
C VAL A 41 9.22 -12.86 -3.08
N LEU A 42 7.93 -13.11 -2.84
CA LEU A 42 7.50 -14.40 -2.27
C LEU A 42 7.70 -15.57 -3.23
N PRO A 43 7.38 -15.45 -4.54
CA PRO A 43 7.71 -16.51 -5.49
C PRO A 43 9.21 -16.71 -5.67
N ALA A 44 10.02 -15.65 -5.67
CA ALA A 44 11.48 -15.76 -5.73
C ALA A 44 12.06 -16.52 -4.53
N MET A 45 11.47 -16.35 -3.33
CA MET A 45 11.83 -17.09 -2.12
C MET A 45 11.17 -18.48 -2.03
N LYS A 46 10.40 -18.90 -3.03
CA LYS A 46 9.64 -20.16 -3.06
C LYS A 46 8.67 -20.32 -1.88
N LEU A 47 8.19 -19.20 -1.33
CA LEU A 47 7.19 -19.20 -0.26
C LEU A 47 5.76 -19.27 -0.81
N ASN A 48 5.56 -18.78 -2.04
CA ASN A 48 4.29 -18.82 -2.76
C ASN A 48 4.49 -19.26 -4.21
N GLU A 49 3.43 -19.78 -4.82
CA GLU A 49 3.39 -19.98 -6.27
C GLU A 49 3.34 -18.64 -7.01
N PRO A 50 3.81 -18.58 -8.27
CA PRO A 50 3.64 -17.40 -9.11
C PRO A 50 2.16 -17.06 -9.37
N PRO A 51 1.83 -15.78 -9.63
CA PRO A 51 0.44 -15.32 -9.75
C PRO A 51 -0.39 -16.10 -10.79
N TRP A 52 0.19 -16.50 -11.92
CA TRP A 52 -0.51 -17.23 -12.99
C TRP A 52 -0.90 -18.67 -12.65
N LYS A 53 -0.48 -19.19 -11.48
CA LYS A 53 -0.91 -20.52 -11.01
C LYS A 53 -2.17 -20.48 -10.14
N TYR A 54 -2.63 -19.30 -9.72
CA TYR A 54 -3.82 -19.17 -8.89
C TYR A 54 -5.08 -18.95 -9.73
N PRO A 55 -6.26 -19.39 -9.25
CA PRO A 55 -7.54 -19.01 -9.86
C PRO A 55 -7.71 -17.49 -9.89
N ALA A 56 -8.37 -16.98 -10.93
CA ALA A 56 -8.66 -15.54 -11.07
C ALA A 56 -9.41 -14.97 -9.85
N ALA A 57 -10.29 -15.75 -9.24
CA ALA A 57 -11.01 -15.34 -8.02
C ALA A 57 -10.07 -15.14 -6.81
N THR A 58 -8.98 -15.91 -6.72
CA THR A 58 -7.96 -15.72 -5.68
C THR A 58 -7.18 -14.44 -5.92
N LEU A 59 -6.74 -14.22 -7.16
CA LEU A 59 -6.03 -12.98 -7.54
C LEU A 59 -6.91 -11.74 -7.32
N ALA A 60 -8.21 -11.82 -7.63
CA ALA A 60 -9.15 -10.73 -7.40
C ALA A 60 -9.30 -10.39 -5.91
N LYS A 61 -9.35 -11.40 -5.05
CA LYS A 61 -9.39 -11.21 -3.59
C LYS A 61 -8.10 -10.59 -3.06
N ASP A 62 -6.95 -11.07 -3.52
CA ASP A 62 -5.66 -10.47 -3.18
C ASP A 62 -5.60 -9.00 -3.61
N CYS A 63 -6.01 -8.70 -4.85
CA CYS A 63 -6.12 -7.33 -5.36
C CYS A 63 -7.03 -6.45 -4.49
N ALA A 64 -8.20 -6.94 -4.13
CA ALA A 64 -9.13 -6.22 -3.28
C ALA A 64 -8.53 -5.91 -1.89
N ASN A 65 -7.86 -6.89 -1.27
CA ASN A 65 -7.23 -6.71 0.04
C ASN A 65 -6.14 -5.64 0.01
N HIS A 66 -5.31 -5.62 -1.03
CA HIS A 66 -4.26 -4.62 -1.19
C HIS A 66 -4.82 -3.22 -1.50
N LEU A 67 -5.91 -3.14 -2.28
CA LEU A 67 -6.62 -1.89 -2.51
C LEU A 67 -7.18 -1.32 -1.21
N VAL A 68 -7.86 -2.14 -0.39
CA VAL A 68 -8.38 -1.72 0.92
C VAL A 68 -7.25 -1.22 1.82
N TYR A 69 -6.11 -1.92 1.82
CA TYR A 69 -4.94 -1.49 2.58
C TYR A 69 -4.40 -0.12 2.11
N GLY A 70 -4.18 0.06 0.80
CA GLY A 70 -3.69 1.32 0.25
C GLY A 70 -4.63 2.50 0.48
N LEU A 71 -5.95 2.28 0.34
CA LEU A 71 -6.97 3.29 0.67
C LEU A 71 -6.97 3.63 2.16
N SER A 72 -6.78 2.64 3.03
CA SER A 72 -6.71 2.86 4.47
C SER A 72 -5.49 3.69 4.86
N VAL A 73 -4.34 3.46 4.23
CA VAL A 73 -3.12 4.28 4.43
C VAL A 73 -3.36 5.72 3.98
N ALA A 74 -3.93 5.92 2.79
CA ALA A 74 -4.22 7.26 2.28
C ALA A 74 -5.24 8.00 3.16
N ALA A 75 -6.29 7.31 3.63
CA ALA A 75 -7.27 7.88 4.54
C ALA A 75 -6.66 8.26 5.90
N ALA A 76 -5.82 7.40 6.47
CA ALA A 76 -5.12 7.68 7.72
C ALA A 76 -4.17 8.88 7.58
N TYR A 77 -3.40 8.96 6.49
CA TYR A 77 -2.54 10.11 6.21
C TYR A 77 -3.35 11.41 6.16
N ARG A 78 -4.44 11.45 5.39
CA ARG A 78 -5.31 12.64 5.30
C ARG A 78 -5.91 13.04 6.65
N ALA A 79 -6.28 12.07 7.48
CA ALA A 79 -6.82 12.35 8.81
C ALA A 79 -5.75 12.97 9.73
N LEU A 80 -4.51 12.48 9.65
CA LEU A 80 -3.38 13.02 10.41
C LEU A 80 -2.99 14.42 9.92
N ASP A 81 -2.85 14.59 8.60
CA ASP A 81 -2.52 15.87 7.98
C ASP A 81 -3.54 16.97 8.34
N GLY A 82 -4.84 16.65 8.27
CA GLY A 82 -5.89 17.56 8.71
C GLY A 82 -5.85 17.87 10.21
N ALA A 83 -5.53 16.89 11.06
CA ALA A 83 -5.42 17.11 12.50
C ALA A 83 -4.25 18.03 12.86
N PHE A 84 -3.09 17.86 12.20
CA PHE A 84 -1.93 18.72 12.45
C PHE A 84 -2.07 20.11 11.81
N SER A 85 -2.76 20.23 10.68
CA SER A 85 -3.06 21.52 10.06
C SER A 85 -3.97 22.38 10.95
N TYR A 86 -4.91 21.76 11.67
CA TYR A 86 -5.84 22.45 12.57
C TYR A 86 -5.16 23.08 13.79
N ASP A 87 -4.10 22.45 14.32
CA ASP A 87 -3.40 22.93 15.52
C ASP A 87 -2.36 24.04 15.23
N SER A 88 -2.10 24.33 13.95
CA SER A 88 -1.10 25.32 13.50
C SER A 88 -1.66 26.71 13.14
N ASP A 89 -2.99 26.90 13.20
CA ASP A 89 -3.69 28.18 13.00
C ASP A 89 -4.07 28.85 14.35
#